data_AF-A0A931F6E1-F1
#
_entry.id   AF-A0A931F6E1-F1
#
_cell.length_a   1.000
_cell.length_b   1.000
_cell.length_c   1.000
_cell.angle_alpha   90.00
_cell.angle_beta   90.00
_cell.angle_gamma   90.00
#
_symmetry.space_group_name_H-M   'P 1'
#
loop_
_entity.id
_entity.type
_entity.pdbx_description
1 polymer ?
#
loop_
_entity_poly.entity_id
_entity_poly.type
_entity_poly.pdbx_seq_one_letter_code
_entity_poly.pdbx_strand_id
1 'polypeptide(L)'
;MASSYTDPGAWRIAMDATEATLSMSTPGGRLTQELPRVSGSFFLRPSGALAGFALRLLLPPHWDGPQVPSWEAADLDVDEQAWLRLGRHEVCRPVFVLCTRVPGEHSYTKIVLETSFSSWSLRLPGAAWHRPRPVTLRLFSEIRSVEDAPGSIHDRPR
;
A
#
# COMPACT_ATOMS: atom_id res chain seq x y z
N MET A 1 -28.42 -5.63 -15.95
CA MET A 1 -27.72 -4.61 -15.14
C MET A 1 -26.27 -5.05 -15.03
N ALA A 2 -25.42 -4.61 -15.95
CA ALA A 2 -24.01 -5.01 -15.99
C ALA A 2 -23.23 -4.20 -14.97
N SER A 3 -22.44 -4.91 -14.17
CA SER A 3 -21.69 -4.44 -13.02
C SER A 3 -20.70 -3.33 -13.40
N SER A 4 -20.85 -2.14 -12.82
CA SER A 4 -19.90 -1.02 -12.93
C SER A 4 -18.51 -1.31 -12.33
N TYR A 5 -18.32 -2.49 -11.73
CA TYR A 5 -17.02 -2.95 -11.22
C TYR A 5 -16.08 -3.51 -12.30
N THR A 6 -16.55 -3.67 -13.54
CA THR A 6 -15.75 -4.24 -14.64
C THR A 6 -15.05 -3.20 -15.52
N ASP A 7 -15.29 -1.90 -15.31
CA ASP A 7 -14.52 -0.85 -15.99
C ASP A 7 -13.28 -0.49 -15.15
N PRO A 8 -12.06 -0.88 -15.57
CA PRO A 8 -10.82 -0.51 -14.88
C PRO A 8 -10.58 1.01 -14.88
N GLY A 9 -11.24 1.75 -15.78
CA GLY A 9 -11.20 3.20 -15.87
C GLY A 9 -12.12 3.92 -14.89
N ALA A 10 -13.04 3.22 -14.23
CA ALA A 10 -14.01 3.81 -13.30
C ALA A 10 -13.43 4.07 -11.90
N TRP A 11 -12.24 3.55 -11.58
CA TRP A 11 -11.64 3.66 -10.25
C TRP A 11 -10.19 4.09 -10.34
N ARG A 12 -9.81 5.07 -9.51
CA ARG A 12 -8.42 5.54 -9.44
C ARG A 12 -7.95 5.54 -8.00
N ILE A 13 -6.71 5.09 -7.81
CA ILE A 13 -5.99 5.28 -6.57
C ILE A 13 -5.72 6.79 -6.42
N ALA A 14 -6.24 7.38 -5.37
CA ALA A 14 -5.97 8.76 -4.99
C ALA A 14 -4.53 8.81 -4.46
N MET A 15 -3.59 9.09 -5.36
CA MET A 15 -2.15 9.13 -5.02
C MET A 15 -1.84 10.26 -4.02
N ASP A 16 -2.64 11.32 -4.02
CA ASP A 16 -2.65 12.42 -3.03
C ASP A 16 -3.13 11.98 -1.65
N ALA A 17 -3.90 10.89 -1.57
CA ALA A 17 -4.38 10.27 -0.34
C ALA A 17 -3.76 8.88 -0.12
N THR A 18 -2.55 8.67 -0.62
CA THR A 18 -1.78 7.43 -0.41
C THR A 18 -0.50 7.75 0.37
N GLU A 19 -0.37 7.13 1.54
CA GLU A 19 0.77 7.33 2.44
C GLU A 19 1.33 5.97 2.84
N ALA A 20 2.65 5.79 2.75
CA ALA A 20 3.31 4.63 3.33
C ALA A 20 4.35 5.06 4.35
N THR A 21 4.41 4.33 5.46
CA THR A 21 5.33 4.61 6.55
C THR A 21 6.07 3.36 6.96
N LEU A 22 7.32 3.56 7.38
CA LEU A 22 8.16 2.56 8.01
C LEU A 22 8.47 3.02 9.43
N SER A 23 8.06 2.23 10.40
CA SER A 23 8.25 2.49 11.82
C SER A 23 9.20 1.48 12.44
N MET A 24 10.13 1.93 13.29
CA MET A 24 11.05 1.07 14.02
C MET A 24 11.21 1.54 15.47
N SER A 25 11.19 0.61 16.42
CA SER A 25 11.47 0.91 17.82
C SER A 25 12.98 1.07 18.06
N THR A 26 13.38 2.23 18.58
CA THR A 26 14.77 2.57 18.93
C THR A 26 14.90 2.78 20.45
N PRO A 27 16.11 2.73 21.03
CA PRO A 27 16.31 3.03 22.46
C PRO A 27 15.80 4.41 22.89
N GLY A 28 15.73 5.39 21.97
CA GLY A 28 15.25 6.75 22.22
C GLY A 28 13.78 6.99 21.88
N GLY A 29 13.02 5.96 21.50
CA GLY A 29 11.61 6.08 21.12
C GLY A 29 11.30 5.41 19.77
N ARG A 30 10.16 5.75 19.17
CA ARG A 30 9.75 5.21 17.87
C ARG A 30 10.24 6.13 16.75
N LEU A 31 11.07 5.60 15.86
CA LEU A 31 11.40 6.26 14.61
C LEU A 31 10.32 5.91 13.60
N THR A 32 9.66 6.91 13.02
CA THR A 32 8.71 6.75 11.92
C THR A 32 9.23 7.53 10.72
N GLN A 33 9.26 6.90 9.56
CA GLN A 33 9.67 7.53 8.30
C GLN A 33 8.58 7.34 7.26
N GLU A 34 8.20 8.42 6.60
CA GLU A 34 7.34 8.37 5.42
C GLU A 34 8.16 7.91 4.21
N LEU A 35 7.54 7.07 3.38
CA LEU A 35 8.14 6.58 2.14
C LEU A 35 7.76 7.55 1.01
N PRO A 36 8.75 8.19 0.35
CA PRO A 36 8.51 9.30 -0.57
C PRO A 36 7.63 8.96 -1.79
N ARG A 37 7.54 7.68 -2.16
CA ARG A 37 6.65 7.24 -3.25
C ARG A 37 6.24 5.79 -3.10
N VAL A 38 4.97 5.53 -3.40
CA VAL A 38 4.41 4.20 -3.61
C VAL A 38 3.94 4.12 -5.05
N SER A 39 4.13 2.97 -5.68
CA SER A 39 3.59 2.68 -7.01
C SER A 39 3.21 1.21 -7.09
N GLY A 40 2.25 0.86 -7.93
CA GLY A 40 1.82 -0.53 -8.07
C GLY A 40 0.32 -0.66 -8.26
N SER A 41 -0.23 -1.77 -7.80
CA SER A 41 -1.64 -2.11 -8.02
C SER A 41 -2.24 -2.86 -6.84
N PHE A 42 -3.54 -2.64 -6.64
CA PHE A 42 -4.39 -3.46 -5.78
C PHE A 42 -5.28 -4.33 -6.66
N PHE A 43 -5.47 -5.58 -6.26
CA PHE A 43 -6.38 -6.50 -6.94
C PHE A 43 -7.63 -6.65 -6.07
N LEU A 44 -8.78 -6.23 -6.59
CA LEU A 44 -10.06 -6.33 -5.89
C LEU A 44 -10.87 -7.52 -6.44
N ARG A 45 -11.58 -8.22 -5.56
CA ARG A 45 -12.62 -9.19 -5.95
C ARG A 45 -13.86 -8.43 -6.43
N PRO A 46 -14.78 -9.07 -7.18
CA PRO A 46 -16.07 -8.47 -7.56
C PRO A 46 -16.92 -8.00 -6.38
N SER A 47 -16.72 -8.56 -5.18
CA SER A 47 -17.36 -8.11 -3.93
C SER A 47 -16.83 -6.78 -3.39
N GLY A 48 -15.74 -6.25 -3.96
CA GLY A 48 -15.02 -5.08 -3.44
C GLY A 48 -13.98 -5.40 -2.35
N ALA A 49 -13.84 -6.67 -1.95
CA ALA A 49 -12.80 -7.10 -1.03
C ALA A 49 -11.41 -7.09 -1.70
N LEU A 50 -10.35 -6.84 -0.92
CA LEU A 50 -8.98 -6.91 -1.42
C LEU A 50 -8.54 -8.36 -1.60
N ALA A 51 -8.22 -8.76 -2.84
CA ALA A 51 -7.71 -10.08 -3.19
C ALA A 51 -6.18 -10.16 -3.05
N GLY A 52 -5.49 -9.05 -3.27
CA GLY A 52 -4.03 -9.01 -3.27
C GLY A 52 -3.50 -7.62 -3.63
N PHE A 53 -2.18 -7.49 -3.65
CA PHE A 53 -1.50 -6.27 -4.06
C PHE A 53 -0.10 -6.56 -4.56
N ALA A 54 0.41 -5.67 -5.41
CA ALA A 54 1.81 -5.67 -5.85
C ALA A 54 2.31 -4.24 -5.85
N LEU A 55 3.15 -3.90 -4.86
CA LEU A 55 3.59 -2.54 -4.58
C LEU A 55 5.10 -2.43 -4.64
N ARG A 56 5.57 -1.27 -5.10
CA ARG A 56 6.97 -0.83 -5.09
C ARG A 56 7.07 0.41 -4.22
N LEU A 57 8.00 0.37 -3.29
CA LEU A 57 8.22 1.38 -2.26
C LEU A 57 9.53 2.09 -2.55
N LEU A 58 9.51 3.41 -2.67
CA LEU A 58 10.76 4.18 -2.76
C LEU A 58 11.26 4.45 -1.35
N LEU A 59 12.49 4.02 -1.06
CA LEU A 59 13.14 4.34 0.21
C LEU A 59 13.66 5.78 0.21
N PRO A 60 13.76 6.43 1.38
CA PRO A 60 14.38 7.74 1.50
C PRO A 60 15.83 7.78 0.99
N PRO A 61 16.30 8.90 0.41
CA PRO A 61 17.60 9.00 -0.24
C PRO A 61 18.82 8.86 0.70
N HIS A 62 18.60 8.89 2.03
CA HIS A 62 19.66 8.71 3.02
C HIS A 62 19.94 7.21 3.33
N TRP A 63 19.26 6.28 2.66
CA TRP A 63 19.52 4.85 2.74
C TRP A 63 20.41 4.47 1.55
N ASP A 64 21.59 3.89 1.82
CA ASP A 64 22.60 3.63 0.79
C ASP A 64 22.05 2.77 -0.37
N GLY A 65 21.97 3.40 -1.56
CA GLY A 65 21.70 2.76 -2.85
C GLY A 65 20.24 2.80 -3.32
N PRO A 66 20.01 2.75 -4.65
CA PRO A 66 18.68 2.78 -5.25
C PRO A 66 18.01 1.41 -5.13
N GLN A 67 17.67 0.99 -3.91
CA GLN A 67 16.88 -0.22 -3.70
C GLN A 67 15.42 0.15 -3.55
N VAL A 68 14.57 -0.45 -4.37
CA VAL A 68 13.11 -0.25 -4.38
C VAL A 68 12.49 -1.52 -3.80
N PRO A 69 12.16 -1.56 -2.50
CA PRO A 69 11.49 -2.70 -1.92
C PRO A 69 10.19 -3.01 -2.67
N SER A 70 9.94 -4.29 -2.91
CA SER A 70 8.62 -4.75 -3.35
C SER A 70 7.87 -5.37 -2.18
N TRP A 71 6.55 -5.15 -2.17
CA TRP A 71 5.64 -5.71 -1.19
C TRP A 71 4.44 -6.28 -1.91
N GLU A 72 4.25 -7.59 -1.79
CA GLU A 72 3.32 -8.34 -2.62
C GLU A 72 2.55 -9.35 -1.78
N ALA A 73 1.26 -9.50 -2.06
CA ALA A 73 0.43 -10.58 -1.54
C ALA A 73 -0.58 -11.01 -2.61
N ALA A 74 -0.90 -12.29 -2.62
CA ALA A 74 -1.91 -12.89 -3.48
C ALA A 74 -2.86 -13.72 -2.61
N ASP A 75 -4.12 -13.80 -3.04
CA ASP A 75 -5.17 -14.61 -2.40
C ASP A 75 -5.29 -14.38 -0.89
N LEU A 76 -5.37 -13.09 -0.49
CA LEU A 76 -5.47 -12.64 0.91
C LEU A 76 -6.66 -13.21 1.70
N ASP A 77 -7.68 -13.72 1.00
CA ASP A 77 -8.83 -14.41 1.59
C ASP A 77 -8.52 -15.85 2.03
N VAL A 78 -7.42 -16.41 1.55
CA VAL A 78 -6.95 -17.77 1.85
C VAL A 78 -5.65 -17.71 2.64
N ASP A 79 -4.75 -16.79 2.27
CA ASP A 79 -3.42 -16.65 2.84
C ASP A 79 -3.13 -15.18 3.19
N GLU A 80 -3.23 -14.85 4.47
CA GLU A 80 -2.96 -13.50 4.99
C GLU A 80 -1.45 -13.20 5.06
N GLN A 81 -0.67 -13.66 4.09
CA GLN A 81 0.77 -13.49 4.04
C GLN A 81 1.18 -12.56 2.91
N ALA A 82 2.19 -11.75 3.17
CA ALA A 82 2.81 -10.89 2.19
C ALA A 82 4.32 -11.10 2.15
N TRP A 83 4.86 -11.06 0.94
CA TRP A 83 6.27 -11.09 0.65
C TRP A 83 6.81 -9.68 0.57
N LEU A 84 7.78 -9.36 1.41
CA LEU A 84 8.60 -8.16 1.26
C LEU A 84 9.95 -8.55 0.68
N ARG A 85 10.41 -7.83 -0.34
CA ARG A 85 11.68 -8.08 -1.01
C ARG A 85 12.50 -6.81 -1.10
N LEU A 86 13.79 -6.92 -0.81
CA LEU A 86 14.77 -5.85 -0.94
C LEU A 86 16.09 -6.42 -1.48
N GLY A 87 16.38 -6.16 -2.76
CA GLY A 87 17.54 -6.74 -3.43
C GLY A 87 17.49 -8.27 -3.45
N ARG A 88 18.41 -8.92 -2.75
CA ARG A 88 18.48 -10.40 -2.62
C ARG A 88 17.81 -10.93 -1.35
N HIS A 89 17.26 -10.05 -0.52
CA HIS A 89 16.64 -10.40 0.74
C HIS A 89 15.12 -10.42 0.57
N GLU A 90 14.49 -11.45 1.13
CA GLU A 90 13.04 -11.54 1.18
C GLU A 90 12.56 -12.09 2.51
N VAL A 91 11.33 -11.73 2.87
CA VAL A 91 10.67 -12.26 4.05
C VAL A 91 9.17 -12.36 3.79
N CYS A 92 8.59 -13.49 4.20
CA CYS A 92 7.16 -13.71 4.20
C CYS A 92 6.60 -13.44 5.61
N ARG A 93 5.60 -12.56 5.72
CA ARG A 93 4.99 -12.19 6.99
C ARG A 93 3.48 -12.02 6.90
N PRO A 94 2.77 -12.25 8.01
CA PRO A 94 1.36 -11.90 8.10
C PRO A 94 1.15 -10.42 7.72
N VAL A 95 0.09 -10.15 6.98
CA VAL A 95 -0.35 -8.80 6.65
C VAL A 95 -1.75 -8.58 7.23
N PHE A 96 -1.88 -7.56 8.05
CA PHE A 96 -3.17 -7.05 8.45
C PHE A 96 -3.75 -6.22 7.32
N VAL A 97 -5.01 -6.49 6.97
CA VAL A 97 -5.71 -5.85 5.86
C VAL A 97 -7.03 -5.28 6.35
N LEU A 98 -7.22 -3.98 6.11
CA LEU A 98 -8.53 -3.34 6.18
C LEU A 98 -8.88 -2.83 4.80
N CYS A 99 -9.95 -3.34 4.21
CA CYS A 99 -10.51 -2.84 2.96
C CYS A 99 -12.00 -2.57 3.20
N THR A 100 -12.38 -1.30 3.26
CA THR A 100 -13.76 -0.92 3.60
C THR A 100 -14.24 0.27 2.78
N ARG A 101 -15.53 0.27 2.44
CA ARG A 101 -16.18 1.40 1.80
C ARG A 101 -16.56 2.43 2.85
N VAL A 102 -16.10 3.66 2.67
CA VAL A 102 -16.49 4.80 3.50
C VAL A 102 -17.69 5.48 2.84
N PRO A 103 -18.86 5.53 3.51
CA PRO A 103 -20.02 6.23 2.99
C PRO A 103 -19.83 7.75 3.09
N GLY A 104 -20.44 8.49 2.18
CA GLY A 104 -20.38 9.95 2.13
C GLY A 104 -20.90 10.50 0.81
N GLU A 105 -20.88 11.82 0.66
CA GLU A 105 -21.23 12.52 -0.59
C GLU A 105 -20.37 12.03 -1.77
N HIS A 106 -19.08 11.80 -1.52
CA HIS A 106 -18.15 11.10 -2.41
C HIS A 106 -17.68 9.82 -1.74
N SER A 107 -18.35 8.71 -2.02
CA SER A 107 -17.97 7.42 -1.42
C SER A 107 -16.63 6.94 -1.95
N TYR A 108 -15.75 6.47 -1.06
CA TYR A 108 -14.44 5.93 -1.45
C TYR A 108 -14.14 4.62 -0.72
N THR A 109 -13.21 3.84 -1.27
CA THR A 109 -12.69 2.64 -0.61
C THR A 109 -11.40 2.97 0.10
N LYS A 110 -11.36 2.72 1.41
CA LYS A 110 -10.17 2.85 2.24
C LYS A 110 -9.46 1.51 2.33
N ILE A 111 -8.18 1.51 1.99
CA ILE A 111 -7.28 0.36 2.13
C ILE A 111 -6.21 0.70 3.17
N VAL A 112 -6.06 -0.16 4.18
CA VAL A 112 -4.92 -0.15 5.10
C VAL A 112 -4.26 -1.51 5.05
N LEU A 113 -2.95 -1.50 4.80
CA LEU A 113 -2.10 -2.67 4.89
C LEU A 113 -1.07 -2.45 5.99
N GLU A 114 -0.83 -3.47 6.81
CA GLU A 114 0.22 -3.40 7.83
C GLU A 114 0.93 -4.75 7.97
N THR A 115 2.25 -4.74 8.01
CA THR A 115 3.03 -5.95 8.30
C THR A 115 4.20 -5.61 9.21
N SER A 116 4.60 -6.55 10.04
CA SER A 116 5.73 -6.41 10.96
C SER A 116 6.80 -7.47 10.68
N PHE A 117 8.05 -7.04 10.62
CA PHE A 117 9.20 -7.90 10.35
C PHE A 117 10.43 -7.47 11.15
N SER A 118 11.48 -8.29 11.14
CA SER A 118 12.75 -7.94 11.79
C SER A 118 13.59 -7.06 10.86
N SER A 119 14.23 -6.02 11.39
CA SER A 119 15.18 -5.19 10.63
C SER A 119 16.30 -6.00 9.95
N TRP A 120 16.66 -7.16 10.50
CA TRP A 120 17.66 -8.06 9.92
C TRP A 120 17.15 -8.85 8.71
N SER A 121 15.84 -9.06 8.59
CA SER A 121 15.24 -9.85 7.51
C SER A 121 15.49 -9.24 6.13
N LEU A 122 15.40 -7.91 6.01
CA LEU A 122 15.64 -7.20 4.76
C LEU A 122 16.99 -6.46 4.72
N ARG A 123 17.79 -6.55 5.79
CA ARG A 123 19.03 -5.77 5.97
C ARG A 123 18.85 -4.28 5.62
N LEU A 124 17.85 -3.66 6.23
CA LEU A 124 17.53 -2.26 5.94
C LEU A 124 18.77 -1.37 6.18
N PRO A 125 19.19 -0.55 5.20
CA PRO A 125 20.29 0.41 5.37
C PRO A 125 20.00 1.35 6.55
N GLY A 126 21.02 1.72 7.32
CA GLY A 126 20.85 2.55 8.52
C GLY A 126 20.36 1.80 9.77
N ALA A 127 19.93 0.53 9.66
CA ALA A 127 19.66 -0.33 10.81
C ALA A 127 20.95 -0.99 11.38
N ALA A 128 22.04 -0.23 11.43
CA ALA A 128 23.38 -0.63 11.89
C ALA A 128 23.47 -0.87 13.42
N TRP A 129 22.47 -1.55 14.00
CA TRP A 129 22.42 -1.87 15.42
C TRP A 129 22.67 -3.36 15.66
N HIS A 130 23.41 -3.68 16.73
CA HIS A 130 23.81 -5.04 17.11
C HIS A 130 22.66 -6.00 17.44
N ARG A 131 21.39 -5.58 17.35
CA ARG A 131 20.22 -6.41 17.69
C ARG A 131 19.09 -6.21 16.69
N PRO A 132 18.31 -7.26 16.39
CA PRO A 132 17.14 -7.16 15.53
C PRO A 132 16.09 -6.26 16.18
N ARG A 133 15.47 -5.38 15.40
CA ARG A 133 14.35 -4.55 15.85
C ARG A 133 13.09 -4.90 15.08
N PRO A 134 11.91 -4.89 15.74
CA PRO A 134 10.65 -4.90 15.03
C PRO A 134 10.54 -3.65 14.15
N VAL A 135 10.22 -3.87 12.88
CA VAL A 135 9.91 -2.87 11.88
C VAL A 135 8.47 -3.09 11.45
N THR A 136 7.67 -2.03 11.45
CA THR A 136 6.30 -2.05 10.95
C THR A 136 6.26 -1.24 9.66
N LEU A 137 5.87 -1.90 8.57
CA LEU A 137 5.52 -1.23 7.32
C LEU A 137 4.00 -1.08 7.29
N ARG A 138 3.54 0.15 7.05
CA ARG A 138 2.12 0.47 6.93
C ARG A 138 1.86 1.26 5.66
N LEU A 139 0.78 0.94 4.98
CA LEU A 139 0.24 1.69 3.85
C LEU A 139 -1.20 2.09 4.16
N PHE A 140 -1.51 3.32 3.84
CA PHE A 140 -2.87 3.84 3.70
C PHE A 140 -3.06 4.25 2.25
N SER A 141 -4.22 3.92 1.66
CA SER A 141 -4.59 4.35 0.32
C SER A 141 -6.10 4.49 0.20
N GLU A 142 -6.52 5.45 -0.62
CA GLU A 142 -7.92 5.65 -1.00
C GLU A 142 -8.12 5.32 -2.48
N ILE A 143 -9.21 4.62 -2.79
CA ILE A 143 -9.68 4.42 -4.16
C ILE A 143 -10.99 5.18 -4.33
N ARG A 144 -11.02 6.11 -5.28
CA ARG A 144 -12.19 6.94 -5.60
C ARG A 144 -12.77 6.54 -6.95
N SER A 145 -14.08 6.73 -7.12
CA SER A 145 -14.74 6.58 -8.42
C SER A 145 -14.35 7.77 -9.33
N VAL A 146 -14.23 7.53 -10.63
CA VAL A 146 -13.92 8.58 -11.63
C VAL A 146 -15.16 9.44 -11.95
N GLU A 147 -16.35 8.99 -11.59
CA GLU A 147 -17.59 9.75 -11.76
C GLU A 147 -17.66 11.04 -10.91
N ASP A 148 -16.75 11.22 -9.95
CA ASP A 148 -16.64 12.42 -9.09
C ASP A 148 -15.72 13.52 -9.64
N ALA A 149 -15.25 13.44 -10.90
CA ALA A 149 -14.49 14.52 -11.51
C ALA A 149 -15.40 15.70 -11.90
N PRO A 150 -15.25 16.92 -11.32
CA PRO A 150 -16.05 18.08 -11.73
C PRO A 150 -15.56 18.54 -13.11
N GLY A 151 -16.20 18.09 -14.18
CA GLY A 151 -15.80 18.50 -15.52
C GLY A 151 -16.51 17.86 -16.72
N SER A 152 -17.48 16.97 -16.55
CA SER A 152 -18.26 16.45 -17.68
C SER A 152 -19.59 17.18 -17.82
N ILE A 153 -19.54 18.49 -18.11
CA ILE A 153 -20.69 19.14 -18.77
C ILE A 153 -20.74 18.56 -20.18
N HIS A 154 -21.66 17.63 -20.37
CA HIS A 154 -22.02 17.07 -21.65
C HIS A 154 -22.77 18.17 -22.42
N ASP A 155 -22.02 19.03 -23.11
CA ASP A 155 -22.60 19.99 -24.04
C ASP A 155 -23.16 19.19 -25.24
N ARG A 156 -24.50 19.11 -25.33
CA ARG A 156 -25.19 18.54 -26.49
C ARG A 156 -25.63 19.71 -27.38
N PRO A 157 -25.21 19.78 -28.65
CA PRO A 157 -25.78 20.74 -29.56
C PRO A 157 -27.20 20.30 -29.95
N ARG A 158 -28.11 21.27 -30.03
CA ARG A 158 -29.31 21.21 -30.87
C ARG A 158 -29.07 22.05 -32.12
#